data_AF-A0A8W8LAM4-F1
#
_entry.id   AF-A0A8W8LAM4-F1
#
_cell.length_a   1.000
_cell.length_b   1.000
_cell.length_c   1.000
_cell.angle_alpha   90.00
_cell.angle_beta   90.00
_cell.angle_gamma   90.00
#
_symmetry.space_group_name_H-M   'P 1'
#
loop_
_entity.id
_entity.type
_entity.pdbx_description
1 polymer ?
#
loop_
_entity_poly.entity_id
_entity_poly.type
_entity_poly.pdbx_seq_one_letter_code
_entity_poly.pdbx_strand_id
1 'polypeptide(L)'
;LLGAALKLTGFLMFVIPGMNSRILYTEEVACSDPDKCMAFCNNKSGCTNIAYPLMVLRLLPKGLRGLMLAALLAALMSSLTSILNSASSIMTLDIWHQFRKKASQSELMIVGRVTVLVLIALSILWLPILQQTQGGRFWFYMQSVKSYLIPPLCMMFLLGLFWKRTTEQGVFWGLMLSIVVGFVRMVLDFTFLAPACGSNEVDPRPEIISKVDFLHFATLLALFSTIAMVVISLFTQPRPEKKLHRLTWWTKDDEEEPELTDDEDEEVHISVHVKGEDSKTMQIQESDPAAENEEGGFQRLKTKCRNWVCGIDEDAKQNLTAQELQALRRKMTSLEEDSKLKTILNASAIFISLVTVFLLGYFH
;
A
#
# COMPACT_ATOMS: atom_id res chain seq x y z
N LEU A 1 -5.67 17.88 7.24
CA LEU A 1 -7.04 18.33 6.89
C LEU A 1 -7.20 18.76 5.44
N LEU A 2 -6.26 19.49 4.83
CA LEU A 2 -6.26 19.79 3.38
C LEU A 2 -6.49 18.54 2.51
N GLY A 3 -5.81 17.42 2.80
CA GLY A 3 -6.03 16.16 2.08
C GLY A 3 -7.46 15.59 2.22
N ALA A 4 -8.14 15.84 3.35
CA ALA A 4 -9.53 15.43 3.52
C ALA A 4 -10.49 16.33 2.71
N ALA A 5 -10.21 17.63 2.59
CA ALA A 5 -10.96 18.51 1.69
C ALA A 5 -10.80 18.08 0.22
N LEU A 6 -9.57 17.74 -0.21
CA LEU A 6 -9.33 17.25 -1.58
C LEU A 6 -10.01 15.91 -1.87
N LYS A 7 -10.21 15.05 -0.86
CA LYS A 7 -10.95 13.79 -1.02
C LYS A 7 -12.42 14.02 -1.39
N LEU A 8 -13.06 15.09 -0.90
CA LEU A 8 -14.45 15.43 -1.26
C LEU A 8 -14.55 15.77 -2.75
N THR A 9 -13.55 16.46 -3.32
CA THR A 9 -13.49 16.75 -4.77
C THR A 9 -13.37 15.47 -5.60
N GLY A 10 -12.68 14.44 -5.09
CA GLY A 10 -12.55 13.15 -5.76
C GLY A 10 -13.91 12.48 -6.04
N PHE A 11 -14.88 12.62 -5.14
CA PHE A 11 -16.24 12.12 -5.38
C PHE A 11 -16.88 12.77 -6.61
N LEU A 12 -16.82 14.10 -6.71
CA LEU A 12 -17.38 14.84 -7.86
C LEU A 12 -16.66 14.46 -9.17
N MET A 13 -15.34 14.29 -9.12
CA MET A 13 -14.54 13.99 -10.31
C MET A 13 -14.72 12.56 -10.82
N PHE A 14 -14.86 11.57 -9.95
CA PHE A 14 -14.91 10.16 -10.36
C PHE A 14 -16.34 9.58 -10.42
N VAL A 15 -17.23 9.96 -9.49
CA VAL A 15 -18.55 9.33 -9.39
C VAL A 15 -19.56 9.95 -10.35
N ILE A 16 -19.59 11.28 -10.47
CA ILE A 16 -20.56 11.98 -11.32
C ILE A 16 -20.41 11.60 -12.81
N PRO A 17 -19.20 11.57 -13.40
CA PRO A 17 -19.05 11.09 -14.78
C PRO A 17 -19.49 9.63 -14.93
N GLY A 18 -19.23 8.78 -13.94
CA GLY A 18 -19.73 7.41 -13.93
C GLY A 18 -21.27 7.34 -13.99
N MET A 19 -21.96 8.13 -13.16
CA MET A 19 -23.43 8.18 -13.15
C MET A 19 -24.01 8.73 -14.46
N ASN A 20 -23.46 9.84 -14.95
CA ASN A 20 -23.87 10.43 -16.23
C ASN A 20 -23.70 9.44 -17.39
N SER A 21 -22.72 8.52 -17.31
CA SER A 21 -22.41 7.61 -18.42
C SER A 21 -23.49 6.55 -18.58
N ARG A 22 -24.12 6.16 -17.47
CA ARG A 22 -25.24 5.22 -17.47
C ARG A 22 -26.49 5.83 -18.08
N ILE A 23 -26.67 7.15 -17.97
CA ILE A 23 -27.80 7.87 -18.58
C ILE A 23 -27.56 8.09 -20.07
N LEU A 24 -26.32 8.46 -20.46
CA LEU A 24 -25.98 8.73 -21.86
C LEU A 24 -25.80 7.46 -22.71
N TYR A 25 -25.29 6.38 -22.12
CA TYR A 25 -24.95 5.12 -22.81
C TYR A 25 -25.65 3.93 -22.16
N THR A 26 -26.98 3.93 -22.19
CA THR A 26 -27.81 2.91 -21.55
C THR A 26 -27.57 1.50 -22.11
N GLU A 27 -27.53 1.36 -23.44
CA GLU A 27 -27.35 0.05 -24.11
C GLU A 27 -25.95 -0.53 -23.98
N GLU A 28 -24.94 0.31 -23.70
CA GLU A 28 -23.54 -0.11 -23.62
C GLU A 28 -23.07 -0.25 -22.17
N VAL A 29 -23.22 0.80 -21.36
CA VAL A 29 -22.70 0.86 -19.98
C VAL A 29 -23.71 0.30 -18.96
N ALA A 30 -25.00 0.57 -19.18
CA ALA A 30 -26.08 0.12 -18.31
C ALA A 30 -26.85 -1.08 -18.89
N CYS A 31 -26.20 -1.85 -19.77
CA CYS A 31 -26.79 -3.04 -20.38
C CYS A 31 -27.30 -4.00 -19.29
N SER A 32 -28.55 -4.43 -19.42
CA SER A 32 -29.17 -5.43 -18.52
C SER A 32 -29.27 -6.81 -19.17
N ASP A 33 -29.07 -6.90 -20.47
CA ASP A 33 -29.15 -8.12 -21.26
C ASP A 33 -27.74 -8.75 -21.41
N PRO A 34 -27.51 -9.98 -20.91
CA PRO A 34 -26.20 -10.61 -20.90
C PRO A 34 -25.60 -10.82 -22.30
N ASP A 35 -26.42 -11.03 -23.33
CA ASP A 35 -25.94 -11.24 -24.69
C ASP A 35 -25.43 -9.94 -25.31
N LYS A 36 -26.15 -8.83 -25.08
CA LYS A 36 -25.68 -7.50 -25.45
C LYS A 36 -24.40 -7.13 -24.71
N CYS A 37 -24.35 -7.35 -23.39
CA CYS A 37 -23.17 -7.04 -22.61
C CYS A 37 -21.94 -7.86 -23.06
N MET A 38 -22.13 -9.13 -23.44
CA MET A 38 -21.07 -9.97 -24.02
C MET A 38 -20.53 -9.39 -25.33
N ALA A 39 -21.40 -8.95 -26.23
CA ALA A 39 -20.98 -8.38 -27.51
C ALA A 39 -20.14 -7.11 -27.35
N PHE A 40 -20.45 -6.26 -26.37
CA PHE A 40 -19.76 -4.97 -26.19
C PHE A 40 -18.52 -5.03 -25.29
N CYS A 41 -18.56 -5.77 -24.18
CA CYS A 41 -17.47 -5.74 -23.18
C CYS A 41 -16.96 -7.12 -22.76
N ASN A 42 -17.35 -8.19 -23.48
CA ASN A 42 -16.97 -9.56 -23.18
C ASN A 42 -17.27 -9.96 -21.72
N ASN A 43 -18.38 -9.43 -21.18
CA ASN A 43 -18.82 -9.68 -19.81
C ASN A 43 -20.34 -9.74 -19.74
N LYS A 44 -20.88 -10.83 -19.20
CA LYS A 44 -22.34 -11.04 -19.06
C LYS A 44 -22.98 -10.21 -17.96
N SER A 45 -22.21 -9.79 -16.96
CA SER A 45 -22.72 -9.22 -15.71
C SER A 45 -22.70 -7.69 -15.68
N GLY A 46 -22.12 -7.05 -16.70
CA GLY A 46 -22.20 -5.61 -16.93
C GLY A 46 -20.89 -4.97 -17.42
N CYS A 47 -21.01 -3.78 -18.01
CA CYS A 47 -19.91 -3.04 -18.64
C CYS A 47 -19.55 -1.75 -17.87
N THR A 48 -19.72 -1.72 -16.54
CA THR A 48 -19.52 -0.49 -15.76
C THR A 48 -18.07 0.03 -15.79
N ASN A 49 -17.07 -0.85 -15.91
CA ASN A 49 -15.66 -0.46 -15.89
C ASN A 49 -15.23 0.38 -17.12
N ILE A 50 -15.96 0.31 -18.24
CA ILE A 50 -15.64 1.08 -19.47
C ILE A 50 -16.31 2.46 -19.50
N ALA A 51 -17.13 2.79 -18.51
CA ALA A 51 -17.89 4.04 -18.42
C ALA A 51 -17.03 5.30 -18.65
N TYR A 52 -15.94 5.42 -17.90
CA TYR A 52 -15.11 6.62 -17.92
C TYR A 52 -14.29 6.76 -19.22
N PRO A 53 -13.56 5.72 -19.69
CA PRO A 53 -12.91 5.77 -21.00
C PRO A 53 -13.89 6.06 -22.15
N LEU A 54 -15.09 5.46 -22.12
CA LEU A 54 -16.09 5.66 -23.17
C LEU A 54 -16.56 7.12 -23.25
N MET A 55 -16.78 7.75 -22.10
CA MET A 55 -17.09 9.19 -22.03
C MET A 55 -15.98 10.06 -22.61
N VAL A 56 -14.74 9.82 -22.18
CA VAL A 56 -13.58 10.57 -22.66
C VAL A 56 -13.45 10.45 -24.17
N LEU A 57 -13.66 9.25 -24.70
CA LEU A 57 -13.66 9.03 -26.13
C LEU A 57 -14.82 9.79 -26.76
N ARG A 58 -16.08 9.58 -26.40
CA ARG A 58 -17.22 10.07 -27.19
C ARG A 58 -17.56 11.56 -27.00
N LEU A 59 -17.29 12.15 -25.83
CA LEU A 59 -17.73 13.51 -25.50
C LEU A 59 -16.68 14.59 -25.73
N LEU A 60 -15.39 14.27 -25.62
CA LEU A 60 -14.34 15.29 -25.76
C LEU A 60 -14.06 15.62 -27.24
N PRO A 61 -13.79 16.90 -27.55
CA PRO A 61 -13.43 17.31 -28.89
C PRO A 61 -12.06 16.75 -29.31
N LYS A 62 -11.81 16.77 -30.62
CA LYS A 62 -10.52 16.39 -31.21
C LYS A 62 -9.42 17.26 -30.58
N GLY A 63 -8.27 16.66 -30.27
CA GLY A 63 -7.19 17.29 -29.49
C GLY A 63 -7.29 16.97 -27.99
N LEU A 64 -8.36 17.41 -27.30
CA LEU A 64 -8.55 17.13 -25.87
C LEU A 64 -8.71 15.63 -25.57
N ARG A 65 -9.32 14.86 -26.49
CA ARG A 65 -9.38 13.40 -26.37
C ARG A 65 -7.99 12.77 -26.24
N GLY A 66 -7.03 13.19 -27.08
CA GLY A 66 -5.67 12.67 -27.06
C GLY A 66 -4.92 13.07 -25.78
N LEU A 67 -5.07 14.33 -25.37
CA LEU A 67 -4.48 14.84 -24.12
C LEU A 67 -4.98 14.05 -22.90
N MET A 68 -6.28 13.80 -22.80
CA MET A 68 -6.86 13.07 -21.68
C MET A 68 -6.41 11.60 -21.66
N LEU A 69 -6.37 10.91 -22.81
CA LEU A 69 -5.87 9.54 -22.88
C LEU A 69 -4.39 9.45 -22.49
N ALA A 70 -3.56 10.39 -22.95
CA ALA A 70 -2.16 10.45 -22.56
C ALA A 70 -2.02 10.68 -21.04
N ALA A 71 -2.79 11.60 -20.46
CA ALA A 71 -2.79 11.87 -19.03
C ALA A 71 -3.21 10.64 -18.21
N LEU A 72 -4.24 9.89 -18.66
CA LEU A 72 -4.68 8.66 -18.01
C LEU A 72 -3.61 7.58 -18.06
N LEU A 73 -2.99 7.35 -19.22
CA LEU A 73 -1.89 6.38 -19.36
C LEU A 73 -0.69 6.77 -18.49
N ALA A 74 -0.32 8.05 -18.48
CA ALA A 74 0.77 8.55 -17.64
C ALA A 74 0.47 8.36 -16.14
N ALA A 75 -0.75 8.67 -15.69
CA ALA A 75 -1.16 8.48 -14.30
C ALA A 75 -1.17 6.99 -13.89
N LEU A 76 -1.60 6.10 -14.80
CA LEU A 76 -1.55 4.65 -14.59
C LEU A 76 -0.10 4.16 -14.48
N MET A 77 0.78 4.58 -15.39
CA MET A 77 2.20 4.20 -15.34
C MET A 77 2.88 4.69 -14.07
N SER A 78 2.57 5.91 -13.62
CA SER A 78 3.10 6.45 -12.37
C SER A 78 2.66 5.62 -11.15
N SER A 79 1.37 5.28 -11.07
CA SER A 79 0.83 4.47 -9.97
C SER A 79 1.41 3.05 -9.97
N LEU A 80 1.51 2.42 -11.14
CA LEU A 80 2.12 1.09 -11.29
C LEU A 80 3.60 1.11 -10.89
N THR A 81 4.36 2.10 -11.34
CA THR A 81 5.78 2.26 -11.00
C THR A 81 5.96 2.43 -9.49
N SER A 82 5.12 3.25 -8.85
CA SER A 82 5.17 3.45 -7.40
C SER A 82 4.92 2.14 -6.64
N ILE A 83 3.91 1.36 -7.03
CA ILE A 83 3.58 0.09 -6.37
C ILE A 83 4.70 -0.94 -6.56
N LEU A 84 5.23 -1.07 -7.77
CA LEU A 84 6.30 -2.01 -8.08
C LEU A 84 7.60 -1.65 -7.36
N ASN A 85 7.92 -0.35 -7.26
CA ASN A 85 9.09 0.12 -6.52
C ASN A 85 8.95 -0.15 -5.02
N SER A 86 7.80 0.14 -4.41
CA SER A 86 7.56 -0.16 -2.99
C SER A 86 7.60 -1.66 -2.71
N ALA A 87 7.01 -2.50 -3.57
CA ALA A 87 7.06 -3.95 -3.44
C ALA A 87 8.49 -4.49 -3.59
N SER A 88 9.27 -3.94 -4.54
CA SER A 88 10.69 -4.24 -4.68
C SER A 88 11.45 -3.91 -3.40
N SER A 89 11.23 -2.73 -2.81
CA SER A 89 11.90 -2.33 -1.57
C SER A 89 11.58 -3.27 -0.41
N ILE A 90 10.31 -3.65 -0.22
CA ILE A 90 9.90 -4.64 0.80
C ILE A 90 10.61 -5.98 0.57
N MET A 91 10.62 -6.48 -0.67
CA MET A 91 11.30 -7.74 -0.99
C MET A 91 12.81 -7.68 -0.77
N THR A 92 13.46 -6.54 -1.05
CA THR A 92 14.91 -6.39 -0.89
C THR A 92 15.33 -6.12 0.56
N LEU A 93 14.63 -5.24 1.26
CA LEU A 93 15.02 -4.78 2.59
C LEU A 93 14.46 -5.69 3.68
N ASP A 94 13.20 -6.10 3.57
CA ASP A 94 12.54 -6.84 4.63
C ASP A 94 12.79 -8.35 4.50
N ILE A 95 12.87 -8.87 3.26
CA ILE A 95 13.02 -10.32 3.00
C ILE A 95 14.46 -10.67 2.66
N TRP A 96 15.04 -10.07 1.62
CA TRP A 96 16.37 -10.47 1.13
C TRP A 96 17.48 -10.21 2.17
N HIS A 97 17.41 -9.07 2.88
CA HIS A 97 18.38 -8.75 3.93
C HIS A 97 18.31 -9.72 5.12
N GLN A 98 17.13 -10.26 5.44
CA GLN A 98 16.96 -11.25 6.50
C GLN A 98 17.58 -12.60 6.12
N PHE A 99 17.48 -13.00 4.85
CA PHE A 99 18.13 -14.22 4.34
C PHE A 99 19.64 -14.05 4.16
N ARG A 100 20.09 -12.87 3.72
CA ARG A 100 21.50 -12.56 3.46
C ARG A 100 21.90 -11.26 4.17
N LYS A 101 22.34 -11.40 5.42
CA LYS A 101 22.75 -10.29 6.30
C LYS A 101 23.87 -9.40 5.75
N LYS A 102 24.69 -9.90 4.82
CA LYS A 102 25.78 -9.15 4.14
C LYS A 102 25.58 -9.13 2.63
N ALA A 103 24.51 -8.47 2.18
CA ALA A 103 24.24 -8.28 0.76
C ALA A 103 24.91 -6.99 0.25
N SER A 104 25.64 -7.07 -0.87
CA SER A 104 26.21 -5.87 -1.52
C SER A 104 25.10 -5.00 -2.12
N GLN A 105 25.31 -3.69 -2.18
CA GLN A 105 24.38 -2.74 -2.83
C GLN A 105 24.05 -3.14 -4.28
N SER A 106 25.04 -3.64 -5.02
CA SER A 106 24.86 -4.12 -6.40
C SER A 106 23.88 -5.29 -6.48
N GLU A 107 23.97 -6.20 -5.52
CA GLU A 107 23.10 -7.37 -5.42
C GLU A 107 21.67 -6.95 -5.11
N LEU A 108 21.49 -6.03 -4.16
CA LEU A 108 20.17 -5.51 -3.76
C LEU A 108 19.44 -4.87 -4.95
N MET A 109 20.15 -4.11 -5.77
CA MET A 109 19.60 -3.50 -6.99
C MET A 109 19.20 -4.53 -8.04
N ILE A 110 19.98 -5.60 -8.21
CA ILE A 110 19.64 -6.69 -9.14
C ILE A 110 18.41 -7.45 -8.64
N VAL A 111 18.38 -7.83 -7.37
CA VAL A 111 17.25 -8.54 -6.74
C VAL A 111 15.97 -7.70 -6.84
N GLY A 112 16.06 -6.39 -6.61
CA GLY A 112 14.93 -5.49 -6.77
C GLY A 112 14.37 -5.49 -8.19
N ARG A 113 15.23 -5.34 -9.21
CA ARG A 113 14.80 -5.37 -10.62
C ARG A 113 14.20 -6.72 -11.03
N VAL A 114 14.79 -7.83 -10.60
CA VAL A 114 14.27 -9.18 -10.85
C VAL A 114 12.90 -9.35 -10.19
N THR A 115 12.75 -8.86 -8.95
CA THR A 115 11.46 -8.86 -8.25
C THR A 115 10.39 -8.14 -9.04
N VAL A 116 10.68 -6.95 -9.58
CA VAL A 116 9.72 -6.20 -10.42
C VAL A 116 9.30 -7.02 -11.64
N LEU A 117 10.25 -7.65 -12.34
CA LEU A 117 9.94 -8.50 -13.51
C LEU A 117 9.05 -9.69 -13.13
N VAL A 118 9.34 -10.36 -12.01
CA VAL A 118 8.54 -11.48 -11.50
C VAL A 118 7.12 -11.02 -11.13
N LEU A 119 6.99 -9.89 -10.44
CA LEU A 119 5.69 -9.32 -10.06
C LEU A 119 4.84 -8.95 -11.29
N ILE A 120 5.45 -8.40 -12.34
CA ILE A 120 4.75 -8.10 -13.61
C ILE A 120 4.28 -9.41 -14.26
N ALA A 121 5.12 -10.43 -14.33
CA ALA A 121 4.75 -11.73 -14.91
C ALA A 121 3.59 -12.39 -14.15
N LEU A 122 3.63 -12.40 -12.82
CA LEU A 122 2.55 -12.90 -11.97
C LEU A 122 1.25 -12.09 -12.14
N SER A 123 1.35 -10.77 -12.29
CA SER A 123 0.20 -9.90 -12.53
C SER A 123 -0.51 -10.21 -13.86
N ILE A 124 0.26 -10.46 -14.92
CA ILE A 124 -0.28 -10.88 -16.23
C ILE A 124 -0.95 -12.25 -16.13
N LEU A 125 -0.33 -13.19 -15.40
CA LEU A 125 -0.88 -14.53 -15.16
C LEU A 125 -2.20 -14.49 -14.38
N TRP A 126 -2.42 -13.45 -13.57
CA TRP A 126 -3.64 -13.29 -12.76
C TRP A 126 -4.84 -12.72 -13.52
N LEU A 127 -4.62 -12.06 -14.68
CA LEU A 127 -5.69 -11.47 -15.51
C LEU A 127 -6.86 -12.42 -15.85
N PRO A 128 -6.66 -13.69 -16.27
CA PRO A 128 -7.78 -14.58 -16.59
C PRO A 128 -8.67 -14.87 -15.38
N ILE A 129 -8.09 -14.97 -14.18
CA ILE A 129 -8.85 -15.20 -12.93
C ILE A 129 -9.74 -13.99 -12.64
N LEU A 130 -9.22 -12.78 -12.84
CA LEU A 130 -9.99 -11.54 -12.67
C LEU A 130 -11.20 -11.45 -13.60
N GLN A 131 -11.04 -11.91 -14.85
CA GLN A 131 -12.11 -11.89 -15.85
C GLN A 131 -13.23 -12.88 -15.49
N GLN A 132 -12.90 -14.04 -14.92
CA GLN A 132 -13.88 -15.07 -14.57
C GLN A 132 -14.63 -14.76 -13.27
N THR A 133 -13.97 -14.19 -12.27
CA THR A 133 -14.53 -14.17 -10.91
C THR A 133 -15.59 -13.08 -10.70
N GLN A 134 -15.53 -11.93 -11.39
CA GLN A 134 -16.21 -10.72 -10.90
C GLN A 134 -16.99 -9.90 -11.93
N GLY A 135 -17.54 -10.55 -12.96
CA GLY A 135 -18.79 -10.10 -13.60
C GLY A 135 -18.97 -8.57 -13.76
N GLY A 136 -17.99 -7.86 -14.30
CA GLY A 136 -18.14 -6.44 -14.64
C GLY A 136 -17.99 -5.45 -13.48
N ARG A 137 -17.67 -5.89 -12.26
CA ARG A 137 -17.59 -5.06 -11.05
C ARG A 137 -16.21 -5.09 -10.38
N PHE A 138 -15.20 -4.57 -11.07
CA PHE A 138 -13.79 -4.61 -10.61
C PHE A 138 -13.59 -3.92 -9.24
N TRP A 139 -14.34 -2.85 -8.98
CA TRP A 139 -14.29 -2.16 -7.69
C TRP A 139 -14.64 -3.07 -6.50
N PHE A 140 -15.71 -3.86 -6.63
CA PHE A 140 -16.16 -4.77 -5.57
C PHE A 140 -15.15 -5.88 -5.32
N TYR A 141 -14.53 -6.41 -6.39
CA TYR A 141 -13.42 -7.37 -6.27
C TYR A 141 -12.27 -6.81 -5.44
N MET A 142 -11.74 -5.65 -5.84
CA MET A 142 -10.61 -5.02 -5.18
C MET A 142 -10.91 -4.73 -3.71
N GLN A 143 -12.14 -4.29 -3.42
CA GLN A 143 -12.56 -4.01 -2.05
C GLN A 143 -12.77 -5.28 -1.22
N SER A 144 -13.28 -6.36 -1.81
CA SER A 144 -13.48 -7.64 -1.12
C SER A 144 -12.14 -8.25 -0.71
N VAL A 145 -11.17 -8.31 -1.63
CA VAL A 145 -9.81 -8.80 -1.32
C VAL A 145 -9.16 -7.96 -0.21
N LYS A 146 -9.27 -6.63 -0.28
CA LYS A 146 -8.79 -5.74 0.77
C LYS A 146 -9.46 -5.99 2.11
N SER A 147 -10.76 -6.29 2.10
CA SER A 147 -11.56 -6.55 3.30
C SER A 147 -11.15 -7.82 4.04
N TYR A 148 -10.48 -8.75 3.38
CA TYR A 148 -9.97 -9.99 4.01
C TYR A 148 -8.58 -9.84 4.63
N LEU A 149 -7.79 -8.85 4.19
CA LEU A 149 -6.38 -8.72 4.56
C LEU A 149 -6.07 -7.47 5.38
N ILE A 150 -6.69 -6.33 5.05
CA ILE A 150 -6.36 -5.03 5.67
C ILE A 150 -6.88 -4.89 7.11
N PRO A 151 -8.09 -5.36 7.49
CA PRO A 151 -8.60 -5.08 8.83
C PRO A 151 -7.71 -5.59 9.99
N PRO A 152 -7.16 -6.81 9.95
CA PRO A 152 -6.22 -7.27 10.99
C PRO A 152 -4.96 -6.41 11.08
N LEU A 153 -4.43 -5.97 9.92
CA LEU A 153 -3.27 -5.05 9.86
C LEU A 153 -3.61 -3.70 10.51
N CYS A 154 -4.79 -3.14 10.24
CA CYS A 154 -5.23 -1.91 10.90
C CYS A 154 -5.34 -2.09 12.41
N MET A 155 -5.87 -3.22 12.88
CA MET A 155 -6.05 -3.46 14.31
C MET A 155 -4.73 -3.67 15.06
N MET A 156 -3.71 -4.31 14.45
CA MET A 156 -2.38 -4.38 15.09
C MET A 156 -1.76 -2.99 15.29
N PHE A 157 -1.88 -2.08 14.31
CA PHE A 157 -1.34 -0.74 14.44
C PHE A 157 -2.11 0.08 15.47
N LEU A 158 -3.44 -0.03 15.49
CA LEU A 158 -4.27 0.65 16.49
C LEU A 158 -3.95 0.16 17.91
N LEU A 159 -3.84 -1.15 18.12
CA LEU A 159 -3.45 -1.71 19.41
C LEU A 159 -2.02 -1.30 19.80
N GLY A 160 -1.07 -1.38 18.89
CA GLY A 160 0.31 -0.96 19.14
C GLY A 160 0.43 0.52 19.54
N LEU A 161 -0.38 1.40 18.94
CA LEU A 161 -0.36 2.84 19.25
C LEU A 161 -1.11 3.20 20.53
N PHE A 162 -2.27 2.61 20.79
CA PHE A 162 -3.16 3.03 21.89
C PHE A 162 -3.07 2.15 23.14
N TRP A 163 -2.53 0.93 23.05
CA TRP A 163 -2.48 -0.02 24.15
C TRP A 163 -1.04 -0.46 24.48
N LYS A 164 -0.52 0.05 25.61
CA LYS A 164 0.85 -0.22 26.10
C LYS A 164 1.16 -1.70 26.36
N ARG A 165 0.13 -2.55 26.55
CA ARG A 165 0.30 -3.97 26.87
C ARG A 165 0.37 -4.87 25.63
N THR A 166 0.39 -4.30 24.43
CA THR A 166 0.53 -5.06 23.19
C THR A 166 1.87 -5.81 23.17
N THR A 167 1.84 -7.14 23.01
CA THR A 167 3.05 -7.96 22.94
C THR A 167 3.32 -8.43 21.52
N GLU A 168 4.59 -8.70 21.18
CA GLU A 168 4.99 -9.16 19.85
C GLU A 168 4.32 -10.48 19.48
N GLN A 169 4.36 -11.47 20.37
CA GLN A 169 3.72 -12.77 20.17
C GLN A 169 2.19 -12.65 20.05
N GLY A 170 1.57 -11.75 20.82
CA GLY A 170 0.13 -11.49 20.74
C GLY A 170 -0.29 -10.94 19.38
N VAL A 171 0.49 -10.01 18.85
CA VAL A 171 0.28 -9.46 17.51
C VAL A 171 0.55 -10.51 16.44
N PHE A 172 1.67 -11.23 16.50
CA PHE A 172 2.05 -12.23 15.50
C PHE A 172 0.99 -13.34 15.37
N TRP A 173 0.64 -14.00 16.48
CA TRP A 173 -0.34 -15.08 16.46
C TRP A 173 -1.76 -14.59 16.19
N GLY A 174 -2.15 -13.43 16.75
CA GLY A 174 -3.46 -12.84 16.47
C GLY A 174 -3.63 -12.47 14.98
N LEU A 175 -2.57 -11.97 14.35
CA LEU A 175 -2.53 -11.68 12.93
C LEU A 175 -2.57 -12.97 12.10
N MET A 176 -1.77 -13.99 12.43
CA MET A 176 -1.78 -15.28 11.74
C MET A 176 -3.18 -15.93 11.76
N LEU A 177 -3.82 -16.00 12.93
CA LEU A 177 -5.18 -16.53 13.05
C LEU A 177 -6.17 -15.77 12.18
N SER A 178 -6.08 -14.44 12.16
CA SER A 178 -6.98 -13.59 11.38
C SER A 178 -6.73 -13.73 9.87
N ILE A 179 -5.47 -13.85 9.44
CA ILE A 179 -5.13 -14.10 8.03
C ILE A 179 -5.68 -15.45 7.59
N VAL A 180 -5.59 -16.50 8.42
CA VAL A 180 -6.16 -17.81 8.09
C VAL A 180 -7.67 -17.71 7.90
N VAL A 181 -8.39 -17.03 8.82
CA VAL A 181 -9.84 -16.81 8.70
C VAL A 181 -10.19 -16.02 7.44
N GLY A 182 -9.44 -14.95 7.14
CA GLY A 182 -9.62 -14.14 5.93
C GLY A 182 -9.34 -14.93 4.65
N PHE A 183 -8.28 -15.76 4.64
CA PHE A 183 -7.92 -16.60 3.51
C PHE A 183 -8.96 -17.70 3.25
N VAL A 184 -9.47 -18.34 4.30
CA VAL A 184 -10.58 -19.31 4.18
C VAL A 184 -11.80 -18.64 3.55
N ARG A 185 -12.19 -17.43 3.99
CA ARG A 185 -13.29 -16.69 3.37
C ARG A 185 -13.01 -16.37 1.90
N MET A 186 -11.80 -15.91 1.60
CA MET A 186 -11.39 -15.60 0.23
C MET A 186 -11.53 -16.82 -0.68
N VAL A 187 -10.99 -17.97 -0.28
CA VAL A 187 -11.10 -19.23 -1.04
C VAL A 187 -12.56 -19.60 -1.25
N LEU A 188 -13.39 -19.51 -0.20
CA LEU A 188 -14.81 -19.83 -0.32
C LEU A 188 -15.53 -18.91 -1.31
N ASP A 189 -15.28 -17.60 -1.28
CA ASP A 189 -15.87 -16.65 -2.24
C ASP A 189 -15.39 -16.88 -3.69
N PHE A 190 -14.16 -17.38 -3.88
CA PHE A 190 -13.66 -17.79 -5.21
C PHE A 190 -14.28 -19.10 -5.69
N THR A 191 -14.54 -20.06 -4.79
CA THR A 191 -15.12 -21.36 -5.15
C THR A 191 -16.63 -21.30 -5.37
N PHE A 192 -17.35 -20.50 -4.57
CA PHE A 192 -18.80 -20.38 -4.64
C PHE A 192 -19.19 -19.01 -5.21
N LEU A 193 -19.19 -18.92 -6.54
CA LEU A 193 -19.60 -17.71 -7.24
C LEU A 193 -21.09 -17.43 -7.03
N ALA A 194 -21.42 -16.15 -6.84
CA ALA A 194 -22.81 -15.72 -6.76
C ALA A 194 -23.50 -15.94 -8.12
N PRO A 195 -24.71 -16.52 -8.14
CA PRO A 195 -25.48 -16.67 -9.37
C PRO A 195 -25.86 -15.30 -9.94
N ALA A 196 -26.11 -15.24 -11.25
CA ALA A 196 -26.52 -14.00 -11.91
C ALA A 196 -27.87 -13.51 -11.35
N CYS A 197 -28.00 -12.21 -11.11
CA CYS A 197 -29.25 -11.63 -10.65
C CYS A 197 -30.38 -11.93 -11.65
N GLY A 198 -31.39 -12.68 -11.22
CA GLY A 198 -32.52 -13.07 -12.06
C GLY A 198 -32.40 -14.44 -12.77
N SER A 199 -31.31 -15.20 -12.54
CA SER A 199 -31.31 -16.63 -12.92
C SER A 199 -32.11 -17.44 -11.91
N ASN A 200 -32.91 -18.40 -12.38
CA ASN A 200 -33.64 -19.37 -11.53
C ASN A 200 -32.70 -20.46 -10.97
N GLU A 201 -31.40 -20.19 -10.87
CA GLU A 201 -30.40 -21.13 -10.38
C GLU A 201 -30.39 -21.11 -8.84
N VAL A 202 -30.33 -22.29 -8.23
CA VAL A 202 -30.23 -22.42 -6.77
C VAL A 202 -28.86 -21.91 -6.34
N ASP A 203 -28.83 -20.97 -5.40
CA ASP A 203 -27.59 -20.39 -4.86
C ASP A 203 -26.75 -21.49 -4.17
N PRO A 204 -25.56 -21.85 -4.70
CA PRO A 204 -24.72 -22.91 -4.15
C PRO A 204 -23.93 -22.44 -2.91
N ARG A 205 -24.00 -21.15 -2.55
CA ARG A 205 -23.22 -20.57 -1.44
C ARG A 205 -23.75 -21.06 -0.08
N PRO A 206 -22.87 -21.44 0.86
CA PRO A 206 -23.24 -21.67 2.25
C PRO A 206 -23.98 -20.45 2.85
N GLU A 207 -24.94 -20.67 3.75
CA GLU A 207 -25.76 -19.57 4.30
C GLU A 207 -24.93 -18.45 4.96
N ILE A 208 -23.80 -18.80 5.57
CA ILE A 208 -22.86 -17.86 6.21
C ILE A 208 -22.23 -16.91 5.18
N ILE A 209 -22.10 -17.36 3.93
CA ILE A 209 -21.52 -16.59 2.83
C ILE A 209 -22.58 -15.74 2.14
N SER A 210 -23.75 -16.31 1.89
CA SER A 210 -24.84 -15.62 1.21
C SER A 210 -25.41 -14.46 2.04
N LYS A 211 -25.44 -14.58 3.37
CA LYS A 211 -26.02 -13.56 4.27
C LYS A 211 -25.03 -12.49 4.75
N VAL A 212 -23.73 -12.73 4.65
CA VAL A 212 -22.69 -11.80 5.16
C VAL A 212 -21.90 -11.22 4.00
N ASP A 213 -22.19 -9.95 3.68
CA ASP A 213 -21.41 -9.17 2.72
C ASP A 213 -19.96 -8.99 3.18
N PHE A 214 -19.05 -8.78 2.22
CA PHE A 214 -17.61 -8.59 2.47
C PHE A 214 -17.33 -7.46 3.48
N LEU A 215 -18.16 -6.41 3.53
CA LEU A 215 -17.97 -5.29 4.46
C LEU A 215 -18.32 -5.67 5.90
N HIS A 216 -19.44 -6.37 6.09
CA HIS A 216 -19.82 -6.89 7.42
C HIS A 216 -18.79 -7.91 7.91
N PHE A 217 -18.31 -8.77 7.00
CA PHE A 217 -17.21 -9.69 7.30
C PHE A 217 -15.94 -8.95 7.73
N ALA A 218 -15.58 -7.85 7.06
CA ALA A 218 -14.42 -7.04 7.44
C ALA A 218 -14.51 -6.54 8.89
N THR A 219 -15.69 -6.07 9.31
CA THR A 219 -15.92 -5.62 10.69
C THR A 219 -15.82 -6.77 11.68
N LEU A 220 -16.41 -7.93 11.36
CA LEU A 220 -16.32 -9.12 12.20
C LEU A 220 -14.88 -9.62 12.33
N LEU A 221 -14.13 -9.63 11.21
CA LEU A 221 -12.72 -10.02 11.19
C LEU A 221 -11.86 -9.05 11.99
N ALA A 222 -12.14 -7.75 11.89
CA ALA A 222 -11.46 -6.74 12.69
C ALA A 222 -11.69 -6.98 14.19
N LEU A 223 -12.95 -7.20 14.61
CA LEU A 223 -13.29 -7.51 16.00
C LEU A 223 -12.58 -8.80 16.47
N PHE A 224 -12.64 -9.86 15.66
CA PHE A 224 -11.98 -11.13 15.95
C PHE A 224 -10.47 -10.93 16.12
N SER A 225 -9.83 -10.18 15.22
CA SER A 225 -8.39 -9.90 15.28
C SER A 225 -8.00 -9.15 16.54
N THR A 226 -8.78 -8.14 16.93
CA THR A 226 -8.56 -7.39 18.17
C THR A 226 -8.70 -8.30 19.39
N ILE A 227 -9.74 -9.13 19.45
CA ILE A 227 -9.95 -10.07 20.56
C ILE A 227 -8.78 -11.07 20.63
N ALA A 228 -8.40 -11.68 19.51
CA ALA A 228 -7.31 -12.64 19.46
C ALA A 228 -5.98 -12.02 19.93
N MET A 229 -5.64 -10.83 19.42
CA MET A 229 -4.42 -10.11 19.82
C MET A 229 -4.43 -9.74 21.30
N VAL A 230 -5.56 -9.25 21.83
CA VAL A 230 -5.70 -8.87 23.24
C VAL A 230 -5.55 -10.10 24.13
N VAL A 231 -6.29 -11.17 23.85
CA VAL A 231 -6.26 -12.40 24.66
C VAL A 231 -4.84 -12.97 24.71
N ILE A 232 -4.17 -13.15 23.57
CA ILE A 232 -2.82 -13.71 23.54
C ILE A 232 -1.80 -12.75 24.18
N SER A 233 -1.98 -11.43 24.02
CA SER A 233 -1.13 -10.44 24.68
C SER A 233 -1.27 -10.46 26.20
N LEU A 234 -2.46 -10.75 26.73
CA LEU A 234 -2.68 -10.86 28.18
C LEU A 234 -2.01 -12.10 28.78
N PHE A 235 -1.91 -13.19 28.02
CA PHE A 235 -1.24 -14.43 28.44
C PHE A 235 0.27 -14.44 28.22
N THR A 236 0.81 -13.51 27.42
CA THR A 236 2.25 -13.38 27.16
C THR A 236 2.92 -12.37 28.11
N GLN A 237 4.24 -12.47 28.31
CA GLN A 237 5.02 -11.53 29.10
C GLN A 237 4.94 -10.10 28.52
N PRO A 238 4.72 -9.06 29.36
CA PRO A 238 4.68 -7.67 28.91
C PRO A 238 6.08 -7.16 28.54
N ARG A 239 6.16 -6.28 27.54
CA ARG A 239 7.41 -5.64 27.13
C ARG A 239 7.83 -4.58 28.16
N PRO A 240 9.13 -4.47 28.53
CA PRO A 240 9.59 -3.50 29.53
C PRO A 240 9.36 -2.06 29.10
N GLU A 241 8.98 -1.18 30.05
CA GLU A 241 8.55 0.21 29.78
C GLU A 241 9.61 1.05 29.06
N LYS A 242 10.90 0.80 29.31
CA LYS A 242 12.03 1.46 28.64
C LYS A 242 12.02 1.35 27.12
N LYS A 243 11.41 0.28 26.58
CA LYS A 243 11.28 0.06 25.14
C LYS A 243 10.06 0.75 24.52
N LEU A 244 9.19 1.37 25.32
CA LEU A 244 7.92 1.98 24.87
C LEU A 244 7.96 3.50 24.76
N HIS A 245 9.03 4.16 25.19
CA HIS A 245 9.15 5.63 25.12
C HIS A 245 8.94 6.13 23.69
N ARG A 246 8.10 7.15 23.52
CA ARG A 246 7.75 7.80 22.24
C ARG A 246 7.10 6.91 21.16
N LEU A 247 6.78 5.64 21.47
CA LEU A 247 6.17 4.71 20.50
C LEU A 247 4.64 4.63 20.62
N THR A 248 4.08 4.89 21.79
CA THR A 248 2.63 4.86 22.03
C THR A 248 2.07 6.26 22.18
N TRP A 249 0.76 6.43 21.93
CA TRP A 249 0.08 7.72 22.11
C TRP A 249 0.28 8.29 23.52
N TRP A 250 0.39 7.42 24.51
CA TRP A 250 0.54 7.77 25.93
C TRP A 250 1.98 8.02 26.36
N THR A 251 2.97 7.67 25.53
CA THR A 251 4.41 7.88 25.80
C THR A 251 5.02 8.88 24.82
N LYS A 252 4.18 9.59 24.05
CA LYS A 252 4.61 10.49 22.97
C LYS A 252 5.45 11.69 23.45
N ASP A 253 5.20 12.13 24.69
CA ASP A 253 5.80 13.33 25.30
C ASP A 253 7.02 12.96 26.19
N ASP A 254 7.43 11.69 26.19
CA ASP A 254 8.59 11.24 26.95
C ASP A 254 9.88 11.84 26.34
N GLU A 255 10.74 12.41 27.18
CA GLU A 255 12.01 13.03 26.74
C GLU A 255 13.06 11.99 26.33
N GLU A 256 12.97 10.77 26.89
CA GLU A 256 13.90 9.67 26.64
C GLU A 256 13.62 8.98 25.30
N GLU A 257 14.70 8.60 24.60
CA GLU A 257 14.58 7.78 23.39
C GLU A 257 14.35 6.31 23.75
N PRO A 258 13.53 5.57 22.99
CA PRO A 258 13.31 4.15 23.25
C PRO A 258 14.62 3.35 23.10
N GLU A 259 14.91 2.48 24.06
CA GLU A 259 15.99 1.49 23.94
C GLU A 259 15.58 0.42 22.92
N LEU A 260 16.06 0.56 21.68
CA LEU A 260 15.72 -0.32 20.54
C LEU A 260 16.62 -1.57 20.43
N THR A 261 17.60 -1.75 21.31
CA THR A 261 18.50 -2.91 21.26
C THR A 261 17.79 -4.15 21.79
N ASP A 262 17.36 -5.01 20.87
CA ASP A 262 17.24 -6.44 21.10
C ASP A 262 18.61 -7.04 20.70
N ASP A 263 19.24 -7.84 21.57
CA ASP A 263 20.59 -8.42 21.38
C ASP A 263 20.73 -9.32 20.12
N GLU A 264 19.67 -9.45 19.31
CA GLU A 264 19.63 -10.21 18.04
C GLU A 264 19.54 -9.31 16.77
N ASP A 265 19.30 -8.00 16.92
CA ASP A 265 19.00 -7.06 15.81
C ASP A 265 20.13 -6.07 15.47
N GLU A 266 21.35 -6.27 16.01
CA GLU A 266 22.51 -5.39 15.77
C GLU A 266 22.89 -5.20 14.28
N GLU A 267 22.31 -5.93 13.33
CA GLU A 267 22.67 -5.84 11.90
C GLU A 267 21.54 -5.41 10.92
N VAL A 268 20.31 -5.11 11.36
CA VAL A 268 19.20 -4.79 10.41
C VAL A 268 18.86 -3.30 10.31
N HIS A 269 19.43 -2.46 11.17
CA HIS A 269 19.61 -1.08 10.76
C HIS A 269 20.64 -1.05 9.64
N ILE A 270 20.46 -0.18 8.65
CA ILE A 270 21.57 0.33 7.84
C ILE A 270 22.58 0.82 8.87
N SER A 271 23.52 -0.07 9.22
CA SER A 271 24.51 0.19 10.23
C SER A 271 25.45 1.15 9.54
N VAL A 272 25.22 2.44 9.78
CA VAL A 272 26.34 3.36 9.78
C VAL A 272 27.27 2.81 10.86
N HIS A 273 28.25 2.03 10.42
CA HIS A 273 29.35 1.60 11.26
C HIS A 273 30.11 2.87 11.70
N VAL A 274 29.85 3.32 12.93
CA VAL A 274 30.64 4.35 13.57
C VAL A 274 31.94 3.69 14.01
N LYS A 275 32.97 3.78 13.16
CA LYS A 275 34.33 3.49 13.59
C LYS A 275 34.84 4.70 14.35
N GLY A 276 34.84 4.61 15.67
CA GLY A 276 35.52 5.58 16.52
C GLY A 276 37.02 5.47 16.33
N GLU A 277 37.63 6.50 15.77
CA GLU A 277 38.81 7.22 16.30
C GLU A 277 39.17 8.37 15.34
N ASP A 278 39.00 9.59 15.83
CA ASP A 278 39.57 10.87 15.35
C ASP A 278 39.49 11.26 13.85
N SER A 279 38.34 11.81 13.41
CA SER A 279 38.23 13.06 12.60
C SER A 279 36.91 13.18 11.85
N LYS A 280 36.01 14.05 12.35
CA LYS A 280 35.00 14.93 11.71
C LYS A 280 34.33 14.64 10.34
N THR A 281 34.43 13.45 9.75
CA THR A 281 33.73 13.13 8.49
C THR A 281 33.24 11.69 8.49
N MET A 282 31.95 11.51 8.19
CA MET A 282 31.30 10.21 8.03
C MET A 282 31.60 9.71 6.61
N GLN A 283 32.39 8.65 6.45
CA GLN A 283 32.62 8.00 5.16
C GLN A 283 31.77 6.73 5.07
N ILE A 284 30.85 6.69 4.11
CA ILE A 284 30.27 5.42 3.66
C ILE A 284 31.25 4.86 2.61
N GLN A 285 32.17 4.02 3.06
CA GLN A 285 33.09 3.31 2.19
C GLN A 285 32.90 1.80 2.40
N GLU A 286 32.13 1.18 1.51
CA GLU A 286 32.30 -0.25 1.24
C GLU A 286 33.49 -0.40 0.30
N SER A 287 34.59 -0.88 0.84
CA SER A 287 35.71 -1.40 0.07
C SER A 287 35.38 -2.83 -0.35
N ASP A 288 35.01 -3.04 -1.62
CA ASP A 288 35.18 -4.35 -2.24
C ASP A 288 36.69 -4.65 -2.34
N PRO A 289 37.21 -5.76 -1.80
CA PRO A 289 38.61 -6.12 -1.94
C PRO A 289 38.79 -6.91 -3.25
N ALA A 290 38.83 -6.22 -4.39
CA ALA A 290 39.42 -6.80 -5.60
C ALA A 290 39.66 -5.76 -6.70
N ALA A 291 40.92 -5.71 -7.13
CA ALA A 291 41.41 -5.23 -8.43
C ALA A 291 41.64 -3.72 -8.60
N GLU A 292 42.69 -3.21 -7.95
CA GLU A 292 43.61 -2.33 -8.68
C GLU A 292 44.34 -3.19 -9.71
N ASN A 293 43.90 -3.13 -10.96
CA ASN A 293 44.71 -3.47 -12.13
C ASN A 293 44.24 -2.61 -13.29
N GLU A 294 45.19 -2.07 -14.04
CA GLU A 294 44.95 -1.22 -15.22
C GLU A 294 44.09 -1.96 -16.26
N GLU A 295 42.79 -1.65 -16.32
CA GLU A 295 41.88 -2.27 -17.29
C GLU A 295 41.57 -1.35 -18.49
N GLY A 296 41.77 -1.88 -19.69
CA GLY A 296 41.57 -1.19 -20.98
C GLY A 296 40.12 -0.74 -21.24
N GLY A 297 39.96 0.14 -22.24
CA GLY A 297 38.72 0.89 -22.50
C GLY A 297 37.43 0.07 -22.69
N PHE A 298 37.52 -1.20 -23.09
CA PHE A 298 36.37 -2.10 -23.22
C PHE A 298 35.81 -2.59 -21.87
N GLN A 299 36.70 -2.90 -20.91
CA GLN A 299 36.30 -3.27 -19.55
C GLN A 299 35.69 -2.08 -18.81
N ARG A 300 36.26 -0.87 -19.03
CA ARG A 300 35.71 0.38 -18.49
C ARG A 300 34.30 0.68 -19.01
N LEU A 301 34.01 0.36 -20.29
CA LEU A 301 32.68 0.52 -20.86
C LEU A 301 31.69 -0.51 -20.27
N LYS A 302 32.13 -1.76 -20.08
CA LYS A 302 31.33 -2.82 -19.45
C LYS A 302 31.01 -2.48 -17.99
N THR A 303 31.96 -1.96 -17.24
CA THR A 303 31.77 -1.51 -15.86
C THR A 303 30.87 -0.28 -15.79
N LYS A 304 30.99 0.69 -16.72
CA LYS A 304 30.04 1.81 -16.82
C LYS A 304 28.62 1.36 -17.18
N CYS A 305 28.48 0.43 -18.11
CA CYS A 305 27.17 -0.13 -18.46
C CYS A 305 26.58 -0.91 -17.27
N ARG A 306 27.39 -1.68 -16.54
CA ARG A 306 26.98 -2.36 -15.31
C ARG A 306 26.58 -1.37 -14.22
N ASN A 307 27.33 -0.29 -14.00
CA ASN A 307 27.02 0.71 -12.97
C ASN A 307 25.77 1.52 -13.34
N TRP A 308 25.58 1.84 -14.64
CA TRP A 308 24.38 2.48 -15.16
C TRP A 308 23.15 1.55 -15.09
N VAL A 309 23.32 0.27 -15.42
CA VAL A 309 22.27 -0.75 -15.29
C VAL A 309 22.02 -1.14 -13.84
N CYS A 310 22.97 -1.02 -12.92
CA CYS A 310 22.66 -1.20 -11.50
C CYS A 310 21.98 0.06 -10.94
N GLY A 311 22.37 1.26 -11.39
CA GLY A 311 21.94 2.53 -10.79
C GLY A 311 22.83 2.93 -9.61
N ILE A 312 24.09 2.49 -9.61
CA ILE A 312 25.09 2.96 -8.64
C ILE A 312 25.53 4.34 -9.12
N ASP A 313 24.83 5.38 -8.68
CA ASP A 313 25.35 6.74 -8.73
C ASP A 313 26.46 6.85 -7.68
N GLU A 314 27.72 6.95 -8.12
CA GLU A 314 28.85 7.26 -7.23
C GLU A 314 28.65 8.60 -6.48
N ASP A 315 27.77 9.45 -7.01
CA ASP A 315 27.50 10.81 -6.52
C ASP A 315 26.47 10.89 -5.39
N ALA A 316 25.80 9.79 -5.01
CA ALA A 316 24.79 9.77 -3.95
C ALA A 316 25.38 9.55 -2.53
N LYS A 317 26.70 9.71 -2.35
CA LYS A 317 27.31 9.74 -1.02
C LYS A 317 27.09 11.11 -0.39
N GLN A 318 25.92 11.27 0.21
CA GLN A 318 25.64 12.41 1.06
C GLN A 318 26.45 12.24 2.36
N ASN A 319 27.62 12.88 2.43
CA ASN A 319 28.45 12.94 3.63
C ASN A 319 27.79 13.84 4.67
N LEU A 320 26.71 13.38 5.31
CA LEU A 320 26.14 14.10 6.45
C LEU A 320 27.07 13.91 7.65
N THR A 321 27.38 14.98 8.35
CA THR A 321 28.05 14.87 9.66
C THR A 321 27.09 14.24 10.69
N ALA A 322 27.63 13.57 11.70
CA ALA A 322 26.81 12.95 12.76
C ALA A 322 25.86 13.96 13.44
N GLN A 323 26.28 15.24 13.54
CA GLN A 323 25.45 16.33 14.05
C GLN A 323 24.31 16.72 13.08
N GLU A 324 24.56 16.77 11.78
CA GLU A 324 23.53 17.05 10.78
C GLU A 324 22.49 15.93 10.70
N LEU A 325 22.92 14.67 10.81
CA LEU A 325 22.02 13.51 10.85
C LEU A 325 21.10 13.59 12.08
N GLN A 326 21.66 13.91 13.25
CA GLN A 326 20.88 14.09 14.48
C GLN A 326 19.92 15.28 14.38
N ALA A 327 20.34 16.40 13.78
CA ALA A 327 19.48 17.55 13.54
C ALA A 327 18.34 17.22 12.56
N LEU A 328 18.62 16.46 11.50
CA LEU A 328 17.62 15.97 10.56
C LEU A 328 16.61 15.04 11.24
N ARG A 329 17.10 14.12 12.07
CA ARG A 329 16.27 13.19 12.85
C ARG A 329 15.39 13.92 13.85
N ARG A 330 15.92 14.93 14.54
CA ARG A 330 15.14 15.83 15.41
C ARG A 330 14.06 16.58 14.61
N LYS A 331 14.40 17.09 13.44
CA LYS A 331 13.43 17.78 12.57
C LYS A 331 12.33 16.86 12.03
N MET A 332 12.65 15.59 11.76
CA MET A 332 11.64 14.59 11.35
C MET A 332 10.78 14.09 12.52
N THR A 333 11.28 14.19 13.76
CA THR A 333 10.58 13.73 14.97
C THR A 333 9.94 14.86 15.79
N SER A 334 10.17 16.12 15.44
CA SER A 334 9.56 17.26 16.12
C SER A 334 8.08 17.34 15.78
N LEU A 335 7.24 17.37 16.82
CA LEU A 335 5.79 17.56 16.72
C LEU A 335 5.39 19.04 16.68
N GLU A 336 6.36 19.97 16.67
CA GLU A 336 6.10 21.40 16.62
C GLU A 336 5.61 21.82 15.22
N GLU A 337 4.39 22.34 15.18
CA GLU A 337 3.75 22.82 13.95
C GLU A 337 3.76 24.36 13.90
N ASP A 338 4.12 24.90 12.73
CA ASP A 338 4.12 26.35 12.49
C ASP A 338 2.73 26.99 12.71
N SER A 339 2.70 28.15 13.36
CA SER A 339 1.45 28.86 13.73
C SER A 339 0.54 29.20 12.52
N LYS A 340 1.14 29.50 11.35
CA LYS A 340 0.39 29.73 10.11
C LYS A 340 -0.25 28.46 9.57
N LEU A 341 0.48 27.33 9.62
CA LEU A 341 -0.01 26.01 9.21
C LEU A 341 -1.17 25.56 10.09
N LYS A 342 -1.05 25.75 11.41
CA LYS A 342 -2.15 25.48 12.36
C LYS A 342 -3.43 26.28 12.05
N THR A 343 -3.29 27.55 11.65
CA THR A 343 -4.44 28.39 11.29
C THR A 343 -5.13 27.92 10.01
N ILE A 344 -4.34 27.59 8.97
CA ILE A 344 -4.86 27.01 7.72
C ILE A 344 -5.52 25.65 8.00
N LEU A 345 -4.91 24.85 8.86
CA LEU A 345 -5.42 23.55 9.27
C LEU A 345 -6.81 23.68 9.93
N ASN A 346 -6.95 24.56 10.91
CA ASN A 346 -8.22 24.81 11.59
C ASN A 346 -9.30 25.34 10.64
N ALA A 347 -8.97 26.28 9.75
CA ALA A 347 -9.91 26.79 8.75
C ALA A 347 -10.39 25.68 7.80
N SER A 348 -9.48 24.82 7.35
CA SER A 348 -9.83 23.67 6.51
C SER A 348 -10.70 22.65 7.24
N ALA A 349 -10.50 22.45 8.55
CA ALA A 349 -11.36 21.58 9.37
C ALA A 349 -12.79 22.08 9.45
N ILE A 350 -12.97 23.38 9.71
CA ILE A 350 -14.30 23.99 9.80
C ILE A 350 -15.04 23.85 8.47
N PHE A 351 -14.37 24.13 7.35
CA PHE A 351 -14.95 23.97 6.02
C PHE A 351 -15.41 22.52 5.75
N ILE A 352 -14.56 21.53 6.05
CA ILE A 352 -14.90 20.11 5.87
C ILE A 352 -16.09 19.71 6.73
N SER A 353 -16.11 20.12 8.00
CA SER A 353 -17.21 19.81 8.92
C SER A 353 -18.53 20.40 8.40
N LEU A 354 -18.52 21.65 7.92
CA LEU A 354 -19.70 22.29 7.34
C LEU A 354 -20.22 21.56 6.09
N VAL A 355 -19.32 21.22 5.16
CA VAL A 355 -19.69 20.47 3.95
C VAL A 355 -20.22 19.08 4.31
N THR A 356 -19.60 18.41 5.28
CA THR A 356 -20.05 17.08 5.71
C THR A 356 -21.44 17.13 6.34
N VAL A 357 -21.70 18.10 7.23
CA VAL A 357 -23.02 18.31 7.84
C VAL A 357 -24.06 18.67 6.78
N PHE A 358 -23.72 19.52 5.80
CA PHE A 358 -24.62 19.85 4.69
C PHE A 358 -24.96 18.62 3.84
N LEU A 359 -23.96 17.83 3.46
CA LEU A 359 -24.18 16.61 2.68
C LEU A 359 -25.01 15.60 3.46
N LEU A 360 -24.75 15.43 4.75
CA LEU A 360 -25.55 14.56 5.62
C LEU A 360 -26.99 15.07 5.74
N GLY A 361 -27.22 16.38 5.90
CA GLY A 361 -28.58 16.93 6.01
C GLY A 361 -29.34 17.04 4.68
N TYR A 362 -28.65 16.97 3.54
CA TYR A 362 -29.28 17.00 2.21
C TYR A 362 -29.56 15.60 1.65
N PHE A 363 -28.67 14.65 1.89
CA PHE A 363 -28.77 13.28 1.37
C PHE A 363 -29.36 12.28 2.37
N HIS A 364 -29.56 12.67 3.63
CA HIS A 364 -30.25 11.92 4.67
C HIS A 364 -31.44 12.74 5.15
#